data_AF-A0A7S0CNQ5-F1
#
_entry.id   AF-A0A7S0CNQ5-F1
#
_cell.length_a   1.000
_cell.length_b   1.000
_cell.length_c   1.000
_cell.angle_alpha   90.00
_cell.angle_beta   90.00
_cell.angle_gamma   90.00
#
_symmetry.space_group_name_H-M   'P 1'
#
loop_
_entity.id
_entity.type
_entity.pdbx_description
1 polymer ?
#
loop_
_entity_poly.entity_id
_entity_poly.type
_entity_poly.pdbx_seq_one_letter_code
_entity_poly.pdbx_strand_id
1 'polypeptide(L)'
;MAKYGASFATAASAEVTLRFPPAVSARQRAILHAVAEANGVPHASAGDGEGRSISLGSGARVVEVLPEDVPDDEALCALLAEHLRVSPEASRRAFAAPAPRGDGRDRATRSVGEATVGSSFATSPASASAASMDVAAFVRRTLELLELEREAEEEQGEAILRGMRPETAQKKGRALLGLKCVDVRGGFYGKTIVTLELASRGSVNVSQSGMSTNGGGKNSGAPPLPPHKLTPHDIVAIKANKGEPGGDPLCAGVVYRVRDAALEIAIDEAPESLDGTLRLERLANETSHKRLVD
;
A
#
# COMPACT_ATOMS: atom_id res chain seq x y z
N MET A 1 8.03 -6.99 47.62
CA MET A 1 7.48 -6.17 46.52
C MET A 1 7.21 -7.08 45.33
N ALA A 2 5.99 -7.10 44.81
CA ALA A 2 5.70 -7.83 43.57
C ALA A 2 6.55 -7.23 42.44
N LYS A 3 7.23 -8.08 41.67
CA LYS A 3 8.05 -7.64 40.53
C LYS A 3 7.14 -7.57 39.30
N TYR A 4 7.13 -6.41 38.65
CA TYR A 4 6.34 -6.14 37.44
C TYR A 4 7.27 -5.78 36.28
N GLY A 5 6.80 -5.94 35.04
CA GLY A 5 7.50 -5.50 33.84
C GLY A 5 7.57 -6.57 32.75
N ALA A 6 8.04 -6.18 31.56
CA ALA A 6 7.98 -7.00 30.35
C ALA A 6 8.53 -8.42 30.55
N SER A 7 9.69 -8.59 31.19
CA SER A 7 10.27 -9.93 31.42
C SER A 7 9.41 -10.81 32.33
N PHE A 8 8.76 -10.24 33.34
CA PHE A 8 7.85 -10.97 34.23
C PHE A 8 6.51 -11.25 33.56
N ALA A 9 6.07 -10.34 32.68
CA ALA A 9 4.85 -10.49 31.94
C ALA A 9 4.94 -11.57 30.87
N THR A 10 6.04 -11.63 30.11
CA THR A 10 6.29 -12.71 29.16
C THR A 10 6.33 -14.07 29.87
N ALA A 11 7.05 -14.18 31.00
CA ALA A 11 7.10 -15.41 31.78
C ALA A 11 5.72 -15.82 32.32
N ALA A 12 4.97 -14.88 32.92
CA ALA A 12 3.62 -15.16 33.43
C ALA A 12 2.65 -15.56 32.30
N SER A 13 2.78 -14.93 31.12
CA SER A 13 1.95 -15.23 29.95
C SER A 13 2.20 -16.60 29.34
N ALA A 14 3.35 -17.23 29.62
CA ALA A 14 3.63 -18.61 29.24
C ALA A 14 2.96 -19.63 30.17
N GLU A 15 2.54 -19.22 31.37
CA GLU A 15 1.89 -20.08 32.36
C GLU A 15 0.37 -19.87 32.38
N VAL A 16 -0.08 -18.62 32.21
CA VAL A 16 -1.49 -18.21 32.33
C VAL A 16 -1.97 -17.53 31.05
N THR A 17 -3.19 -17.88 30.64
CA THR A 17 -3.93 -17.20 29.56
C THR A 17 -5.18 -16.54 30.16
N LEU A 18 -5.28 -15.21 30.09
CA LEU A 18 -6.50 -14.48 30.43
C LEU A 18 -7.42 -14.41 29.23
N ARG A 19 -8.71 -14.73 29.40
CA ARG A 19 -9.72 -14.57 28.35
C ARG A 19 -10.81 -13.62 28.81
N PHE A 20 -10.98 -12.55 28.07
CA PHE A 20 -11.91 -11.47 28.41
C PHE A 20 -13.24 -11.59 27.66
N PRO A 21 -14.35 -11.17 28.28
CA PRO A 21 -15.70 -11.34 27.76
C PRO A 21 -16.03 -10.34 26.63
N PRO A 22 -17.16 -10.54 25.92
CA PRO A 22 -17.64 -9.59 24.92
C PRO A 22 -17.97 -8.20 25.50
N ALA A 23 -18.21 -8.11 26.81
CA ALA A 23 -18.51 -6.86 27.53
C ALA A 23 -17.41 -5.79 27.46
N VAL A 24 -16.15 -6.20 27.19
CA VAL A 24 -15.04 -5.25 27.02
C VAL A 24 -15.33 -4.34 25.82
N SER A 25 -15.18 -3.03 25.97
CA SER A 25 -15.40 -2.08 24.87
C SER A 25 -14.35 -2.19 23.76
N ALA A 26 -14.65 -1.66 22.57
CA ALA A 26 -13.66 -1.61 21.47
C ALA A 26 -12.38 -0.86 21.86
N ARG A 27 -12.51 0.22 22.66
CA ARG A 27 -11.39 1.00 23.18
C ARG A 27 -10.53 0.18 24.14
N GLN A 28 -11.17 -0.45 25.12
CA GLN A 28 -10.46 -1.29 26.10
C GLN A 28 -9.73 -2.46 25.41
N ARG A 29 -10.34 -3.09 24.40
CA ARG A 29 -9.67 -4.12 23.59
C ARG A 29 -8.41 -3.59 22.89
N ALA A 30 -8.50 -2.43 22.25
CA ALA A 30 -7.34 -1.82 21.59
C ALA A 30 -6.20 -1.54 22.58
N ILE A 31 -6.54 -1.10 23.80
CA ILE A 31 -5.56 -0.86 24.86
C ILE A 31 -4.97 -2.18 25.38
N LEU A 32 -5.79 -3.22 25.58
CA LEU A 32 -5.31 -4.55 25.97
C LEU A 32 -4.32 -5.13 24.94
N HIS A 33 -4.60 -4.95 23.65
CA HIS A 33 -3.65 -5.28 22.57
C HIS A 33 -2.33 -4.52 22.72
N ALA A 34 -2.40 -3.19 22.82
CA ALA A 34 -1.21 -2.35 22.91
C ALA A 34 -0.37 -2.64 24.17
N VAL A 35 -1.03 -2.88 25.31
CA VAL A 35 -0.36 -3.22 26.57
C VAL A 35 0.27 -4.61 26.50
N ALA A 36 -0.40 -5.59 25.88
CA ALA A 36 0.15 -6.92 25.69
C ALA A 36 1.37 -6.89 24.76
N GLU A 37 1.27 -6.19 23.63
CA GLU A 37 2.37 -5.99 22.67
C GLU A 37 3.59 -5.34 23.33
N ALA A 38 3.39 -4.23 24.06
CA ALA A 38 4.45 -3.50 24.74
C ALA A 38 5.18 -4.33 25.82
N ASN A 39 4.52 -5.37 26.36
CA ASN A 39 5.09 -6.25 27.38
C ASN A 39 5.49 -7.63 26.82
N GLY A 40 5.44 -7.84 25.49
CA GLY A 40 5.79 -9.12 24.86
C GLY A 40 4.87 -10.27 25.29
N VAL A 41 3.61 -9.96 25.59
CA VAL A 41 2.58 -10.94 25.95
C VAL A 41 1.84 -11.34 24.67
N PRO A 42 1.78 -12.64 24.34
CA PRO A 42 0.99 -13.15 23.22
C PRO A 42 -0.47 -12.72 23.36
N HIS A 43 -1.12 -12.30 22.28
CA HIS A 43 -2.51 -11.86 22.36
C HIS A 43 -3.26 -12.18 21.08
N ALA A 44 -4.54 -12.52 21.22
CA ALA A 44 -5.41 -12.82 20.08
C ALA A 44 -6.82 -12.31 20.37
N SER A 45 -7.50 -11.79 19.35
CA SER A 45 -8.95 -11.54 19.40
C SER A 45 -9.62 -12.59 18.53
N ALA A 46 -10.63 -13.27 19.07
CA ALA A 46 -11.37 -14.31 18.37
C ALA A 46 -12.88 -14.07 18.50
N GLY A 47 -13.62 -14.43 17.45
CA GLY A 47 -15.07 -14.36 17.40
C GLY A 47 -15.64 -12.98 17.02
N ASP A 48 -16.89 -13.00 16.53
CA ASP A 48 -17.66 -11.84 16.10
C ASP A 48 -18.93 -11.68 16.96
N GLY A 49 -19.43 -10.44 17.09
CA GLY A 49 -20.66 -10.15 17.83
C GLY A 49 -20.62 -10.61 19.29
N GLU A 50 -21.57 -11.46 19.68
CA GLU A 50 -21.69 -12.02 21.03
C GLU A 50 -20.61 -13.09 21.35
N GLY A 51 -19.95 -13.65 20.33
CA GLY A 51 -18.82 -14.58 20.50
C GLY A 51 -17.46 -13.90 20.64
N ARG A 52 -17.41 -12.57 20.67
CA ARG A 52 -16.16 -11.80 20.66
C ARG A 52 -15.42 -11.89 21.99
N SER A 53 -14.22 -12.45 21.97
CA SER A 53 -13.33 -12.52 23.14
C SER A 53 -11.91 -12.10 22.77
N ILE A 54 -11.18 -11.54 23.73
CA ILE A 54 -9.74 -11.26 23.61
C ILE A 54 -9.01 -12.14 24.61
N SER A 55 -7.97 -12.83 24.16
CA SER A 55 -7.12 -13.66 25.01
C SER A 55 -5.70 -13.08 25.09
N LEU A 56 -5.14 -13.02 26.29
CA LEU A 56 -3.78 -12.57 26.58
C LEU A 56 -3.01 -13.70 27.25
N GLY A 57 -1.89 -14.11 26.67
CA GLY A 57 -1.07 -15.25 27.09
C GLY A 57 -1.23 -16.48 26.19
N SER A 58 -0.33 -17.42 26.39
CA SER A 58 -0.28 -18.72 25.69
C SER A 58 -0.08 -19.89 26.66
N GLY A 59 -0.33 -19.66 27.95
CA GLY A 59 -0.15 -20.66 28.99
C GLY A 59 -1.32 -21.62 29.15
N ALA A 60 -1.03 -22.80 29.70
CA ALA A 60 -1.99 -23.89 29.85
C ALA A 60 -3.10 -23.59 30.88
N ARG A 61 -2.86 -22.68 31.82
CA ARG A 61 -3.86 -22.26 32.81
C ARG A 61 -4.70 -21.12 32.23
N VAL A 62 -5.93 -21.42 31.81
CA VAL A 62 -6.87 -20.43 31.31
C VAL A 62 -7.68 -19.84 32.47
N VAL A 63 -7.69 -18.51 32.58
CA VAL A 63 -8.55 -17.74 33.49
C VAL A 63 -9.57 -17.02 32.64
N GLU A 64 -10.81 -17.50 32.69
CA GLU A 64 -11.97 -16.85 32.05
C GLU A 64 -12.42 -15.70 32.95
N VAL A 65 -12.35 -14.49 32.43
CA VAL A 65 -12.77 -13.27 33.12
C VAL A 65 -14.26 -13.07 32.88
N LEU A 66 -15.05 -12.95 33.96
CA LEU A 66 -16.49 -12.75 33.85
C LEU A 66 -16.81 -11.26 33.60
N PRO A 67 -17.98 -10.93 33.03
CA PRO A 67 -18.38 -9.54 32.82
C PRO A 67 -18.41 -8.70 34.11
N GLU A 68 -18.67 -9.34 35.24
CA GLU A 68 -18.67 -8.74 36.58
C GLU A 68 -17.27 -8.37 37.11
N ASP A 69 -16.23 -9.02 36.59
CA ASP A 69 -14.83 -8.75 36.96
C ASP A 69 -14.23 -7.55 36.19
N VAL A 70 -14.98 -6.98 35.25
CA VAL A 70 -14.54 -5.87 34.39
C VAL A 70 -15.49 -4.66 34.45
N PRO A 71 -15.78 -4.11 35.65
CA PRO A 71 -16.66 -2.95 35.78
C PRO A 71 -16.05 -1.66 35.20
N ASP A 72 -14.71 -1.53 35.25
CA ASP A 72 -14.00 -0.33 34.83
C ASP A 72 -12.55 -0.61 34.36
N ASP A 73 -11.88 0.45 33.89
CA ASP A 73 -10.48 0.38 33.42
C ASP A 73 -9.50 0.04 34.57
N GLU A 74 -9.85 0.32 35.82
CA GLU A 74 -9.02 0.02 37.00
C GLU A 74 -9.03 -1.49 37.31
N ALA A 75 -10.18 -2.13 37.19
CA ALA A 75 -10.31 -3.58 37.30
C ALA A 75 -9.51 -4.32 36.21
N LEU A 76 -9.51 -3.81 34.97
CA LEU A 76 -8.64 -4.32 33.90
C LEU A 76 -7.17 -4.21 34.28
N CYS A 77 -6.75 -3.07 34.84
CA CYS A 77 -5.37 -2.89 35.30
C CYS A 77 -5.00 -3.88 36.42
N ALA A 78 -5.92 -4.15 37.35
CA ALA A 78 -5.73 -5.10 38.43
C ALA A 78 -5.54 -6.54 37.91
N LEU A 79 -6.39 -6.99 36.98
CA LEU A 79 -6.30 -8.32 36.36
C LEU A 79 -4.97 -8.53 35.63
N LEU A 80 -4.50 -7.52 34.88
CA LEU A 80 -3.21 -7.57 34.20
C LEU A 80 -2.03 -7.64 35.18
N ALA A 81 -2.13 -6.94 36.31
CA ALA A 81 -1.08 -6.94 37.33
C ALA A 81 -1.06 -8.25 38.14
N GLU A 82 -2.22 -8.82 38.43
CA GLU A 82 -2.37 -10.05 39.19
C GLU A 82 -1.87 -11.26 38.40
N HIS A 83 -2.40 -11.45 37.19
CA HIS A 83 -2.20 -12.69 36.43
C HIS A 83 -1.05 -12.60 35.43
N LEU A 84 -0.82 -11.42 34.84
CA LEU A 84 0.21 -11.22 33.82
C LEU A 84 1.37 -10.38 34.31
N ARG A 85 1.41 -10.00 35.60
CA ARG A 85 2.52 -9.21 36.19
C ARG A 85 2.89 -7.94 35.40
N VAL A 86 1.93 -7.37 34.68
CA VAL A 86 2.09 -6.09 33.98
C VAL A 86 2.06 -4.97 35.03
N SER A 87 2.88 -3.93 34.84
CA SER A 87 2.91 -2.80 35.79
C SER A 87 1.55 -2.08 35.81
N PRO A 88 0.91 -1.93 36.99
CA PRO A 88 -0.35 -1.19 37.12
C PRO A 88 -0.25 0.25 36.61
N GLU A 89 0.89 0.90 36.80
CA GLU A 89 1.12 2.28 36.36
C GLU A 89 1.22 2.37 34.83
N ALA A 90 1.88 1.39 34.20
CA ALA A 90 1.98 1.32 32.74
C ALA A 90 0.61 1.08 32.09
N SER A 91 -0.19 0.18 32.66
CA SER A 91 -1.56 -0.07 32.21
C SER A 91 -2.42 1.17 32.37
N ARG A 92 -2.42 1.82 33.56
CA ARG A 92 -3.18 3.06 33.79
C ARG A 92 -2.83 4.16 32.79
N ARG A 93 -1.55 4.34 32.49
CA ARG A 93 -1.10 5.34 31.51
C ARG A 93 -1.63 5.03 30.10
N ALA A 94 -1.68 3.75 29.71
CA ALA A 94 -2.26 3.34 28.44
C ALA A 94 -3.78 3.56 28.40
N PHE A 95 -4.49 3.27 29.50
CA PHE A 95 -5.93 3.55 29.62
C PHE A 95 -6.26 5.04 29.71
N ALA A 96 -5.38 5.88 30.23
CA ALA A 96 -5.55 7.34 30.29
C ALA A 96 -5.16 8.06 28.99
N ALA A 97 -4.47 7.38 28.06
CA ALA A 97 -4.06 8.00 26.80
C ALA A 97 -5.28 8.38 25.95
N PRO A 98 -5.30 9.59 25.35
CA PRO A 98 -6.37 10.01 24.45
C PRO A 98 -6.42 9.06 23.24
N ALA A 99 -7.64 8.75 22.79
CA ALA A 99 -7.80 7.92 21.60
C ALA A 99 -7.01 8.53 20.43
N PRO A 100 -6.28 7.73 19.65
CA PRO A 100 -5.61 8.25 18.47
C PRO A 100 -6.66 8.94 17.60
N ARG A 101 -6.41 10.20 17.24
CA ARG A 101 -7.28 10.93 16.31
C ARG A 101 -7.26 10.13 15.02
N GLY A 102 -8.38 9.47 14.71
CA GLY A 102 -8.52 8.73 13.46
C GLY A 102 -8.39 9.72 12.32
N ASP A 103 -7.26 9.69 11.63
CA ASP A 103 -7.17 10.31 10.31
C ASP A 103 -8.15 9.54 9.42
N GLY A 104 -9.17 10.22 8.94
CA GLY A 104 -10.32 9.64 8.24
C GLY A 104 -9.92 9.16 6.85
N ARG A 105 -9.22 8.03 6.76
CA ARG A 105 -8.96 7.32 5.50
C ARG A 105 -9.46 5.88 5.56
N ASP A 106 -10.54 5.70 4.80
CA ASP A 106 -10.92 4.52 4.04
C ASP A 106 -11.39 3.28 4.80
N ARG A 107 -12.67 3.36 5.21
CA ARG A 107 -13.57 2.21 5.30
C ARG A 107 -13.95 1.77 3.87
N ALA A 108 -13.04 1.11 3.18
CA ALA A 108 -13.34 0.37 1.95
C ALA A 108 -13.29 -1.13 2.25
N THR A 109 -14.48 -1.73 2.16
CA THR A 109 -14.80 -3.15 2.20
C THR A 109 -13.81 -4.02 1.43
N ARG A 110 -13.14 -4.95 2.12
CA ARG A 110 -12.55 -6.15 1.50
C ARG A 110 -13.27 -7.39 2.01
N SER A 111 -14.31 -7.75 1.28
CA SER A 111 -14.75 -9.13 1.11
C SER A 111 -13.71 -9.91 0.29
N VAL A 112 -13.81 -11.25 0.37
CA VAL A 112 -13.03 -12.32 -0.30
C VAL A 112 -12.05 -12.91 0.72
N GLY A 113 -12.17 -14.16 1.14
CA GLY A 113 -12.50 -15.35 0.36
C GLY A 113 -11.41 -16.37 0.69
N GLU A 114 -11.87 -17.57 0.99
CA GLU A 114 -11.15 -18.74 1.46
C GLU A 114 -10.02 -19.19 0.51
N ALA A 115 -8.81 -19.38 1.05
CA ALA A 115 -7.82 -20.31 0.51
C ALA A 115 -6.76 -20.63 1.59
N THR A 116 -6.84 -21.85 2.08
CA THR A 116 -5.83 -22.61 2.81
C THR A 116 -4.54 -22.77 2.00
N VAL A 117 -3.37 -22.41 2.54
CA VAL A 117 -2.12 -23.19 2.48
C VAL A 117 -1.22 -22.73 3.64
N GLY A 118 -0.78 -23.67 4.47
CA GLY A 118 0.17 -23.40 5.54
C GLY A 118 1.56 -23.06 5.00
N SER A 119 2.27 -22.19 5.71
CA SER A 119 3.73 -22.23 5.73
C SER A 119 4.23 -21.68 7.05
N SER A 120 4.73 -22.62 7.84
CA SER A 120 5.52 -22.42 9.04
C SER A 120 6.85 -21.76 8.66
N PHE A 121 7.01 -20.48 8.99
CA PHE A 121 8.33 -19.87 9.15
C PHE A 121 8.29 -18.88 10.31
N ALA A 122 8.18 -19.43 11.52
CA ALA A 122 8.55 -18.73 12.73
C ALA A 122 10.08 -18.62 12.75
N THR A 123 10.60 -17.52 12.20
CA THR A 123 11.92 -17.03 12.63
C THR A 123 11.64 -15.98 13.69
N SER A 124 11.87 -16.37 14.95
CA SER A 124 11.87 -15.45 16.09
C SER A 124 12.86 -14.32 15.81
N PRO A 125 12.49 -13.04 15.90
CA PRO A 125 13.51 -12.01 16.01
C PRO A 125 14.11 -12.13 17.40
N ALA A 126 15.38 -12.53 17.45
CA ALA A 126 16.19 -12.47 18.64
C ALA A 126 16.18 -11.02 19.18
N SER A 127 15.85 -10.90 20.47
CA SER A 127 16.07 -9.77 21.37
C SER A 127 16.49 -8.44 20.72
N ALA A 128 15.53 -7.58 20.42
CA ALA A 128 15.82 -6.16 20.25
C ALA A 128 16.07 -5.57 21.65
N SER A 129 17.30 -5.69 22.16
CA SER A 129 17.80 -4.71 23.13
C SER A 129 17.59 -3.33 22.51
N ALA A 130 17.13 -2.35 23.28
CA ALA A 130 17.01 -0.96 22.83
C ALA A 130 18.36 -0.48 22.27
N ALA A 131 18.57 -0.70 20.98
CA ALA A 131 19.80 -0.35 20.31
C ALA A 131 19.71 1.15 20.10
N SER A 132 20.57 1.91 20.77
CA SER A 132 21.02 3.17 20.23
C SER A 132 21.61 2.87 18.86
N MET A 133 20.78 2.87 17.82
CA MET A 133 21.22 2.59 16.47
C MET A 133 22.14 3.73 16.07
N ASP A 134 23.42 3.41 15.92
CA ASP A 134 24.37 4.30 15.30
C ASP A 134 23.86 4.67 13.89
N VAL A 135 24.07 5.92 13.47
CA VAL A 135 23.60 6.42 12.17
C VAL A 135 24.15 5.53 11.04
N ALA A 136 25.40 5.05 11.15
CA ALA A 136 25.97 4.15 10.16
C ALA A 136 25.31 2.76 10.15
N ALA A 137 24.84 2.26 11.29
CA ALA A 137 24.07 1.02 11.36
C ALA A 137 22.66 1.20 10.78
N PHE A 138 22.04 2.34 11.05
CA PHE A 138 20.74 2.70 10.47
C PHE A 138 20.82 2.84 8.93
N VAL A 139 21.83 3.55 8.41
CA VAL A 139 22.02 3.74 6.97
C VAL A 139 22.23 2.41 6.27
N ARG A 140 23.12 1.54 6.78
CA ARG A 140 23.34 0.20 6.21
C ARG A 140 22.05 -0.61 6.17
N ARG A 141 21.30 -0.62 7.28
CA ARG A 141 20.05 -1.38 7.34
C ARG A 141 19.00 -0.80 6.40
N THR A 142 18.94 0.51 6.27
CA THR A 142 17.98 1.18 5.37
C THR A 142 18.32 0.89 3.91
N LEU A 143 19.60 0.92 3.54
CA LEU A 143 20.05 0.56 2.19
C LEU A 143 19.71 -0.90 1.84
N GLU A 144 19.96 -1.85 2.74
CA GLU A 144 19.57 -3.26 2.54
C GLU A 144 18.05 -3.39 2.30
N LEU A 145 17.23 -2.65 3.05
CA LEU A 145 15.77 -2.69 2.90
C LEU A 145 15.30 -2.04 1.60
N LEU A 146 15.94 -0.96 1.16
CA LEU A 146 15.65 -0.30 -0.11
C LEU A 146 16.00 -1.18 -1.31
N GLU A 147 17.11 -1.94 -1.24
CA GLU A 147 17.48 -2.90 -2.29
C GLU A 147 16.46 -4.03 -2.40
N LEU A 148 16.01 -4.57 -1.26
CA LEU A 148 14.94 -5.58 -1.22
C LEU A 148 13.61 -5.04 -1.77
N GLU A 149 13.27 -3.80 -1.45
CA GLU A 149 12.08 -3.13 -2.00
C GLU A 149 12.21 -2.96 -3.52
N ARG A 150 13.38 -2.53 -4.02
CA ARG A 150 13.65 -2.38 -5.45
C ARG A 150 13.47 -3.69 -6.21
N GLU A 151 14.07 -4.77 -5.72
CA GLU A 151 13.95 -6.10 -6.36
C GLU A 151 12.50 -6.57 -6.40
N ALA A 152 11.75 -6.37 -5.31
CA ALA A 152 10.34 -6.70 -5.28
C ALA A 152 9.50 -5.84 -6.24
N GLU A 153 9.79 -4.54 -6.36
CA GLU A 153 9.11 -3.65 -7.32
C GLU A 153 9.42 -4.01 -8.78
N GLU A 154 10.68 -4.35 -9.08
CA GLU A 154 11.12 -4.80 -10.40
C GLU A 154 10.46 -6.12 -10.78
N GLU A 155 10.45 -7.11 -9.88
CA GLU A 155 9.81 -8.40 -10.13
C GLU A 155 8.29 -8.26 -10.32
N GLN A 156 7.62 -7.46 -9.49
CA GLN A 156 6.20 -7.18 -9.66
C GLN A 156 5.93 -6.41 -10.96
N GLY A 157 6.76 -5.42 -11.28
CA GLY A 157 6.67 -4.63 -12.51
C GLY A 157 6.83 -5.49 -13.75
N GLU A 158 7.86 -6.34 -13.77
CA GLU A 158 8.16 -7.28 -14.86
C GLU A 158 7.08 -8.35 -14.98
N ALA A 159 6.62 -8.95 -13.89
CA ALA A 159 5.55 -9.96 -13.92
C ALA A 159 4.25 -9.39 -14.50
N ILE A 160 3.90 -8.15 -14.16
CA ILE A 160 2.72 -7.48 -14.72
C ILE A 160 2.93 -7.13 -16.20
N LEU A 161 4.14 -6.72 -16.61
CA LEU A 161 4.43 -6.39 -18.02
C LEU A 161 4.51 -7.65 -18.91
N ARG A 162 5.17 -8.71 -18.44
CA ARG A 162 5.45 -9.95 -19.19
C ARG A 162 4.23 -10.87 -19.29
N GLY A 163 3.35 -10.86 -18.28
CA GLY A 163 2.14 -11.70 -18.25
C GLY A 163 0.91 -11.06 -18.89
N MET A 164 0.93 -9.76 -19.21
CA MET A 164 -0.27 -9.03 -19.66
C MET A 164 -0.19 -8.61 -21.12
N ARG A 165 -1.26 -8.90 -21.88
CA ARG A 165 -1.46 -8.31 -23.20
C ARG A 165 -1.64 -6.79 -23.10
N PRO A 166 -1.19 -6.00 -24.09
CA PRO A 166 -1.32 -4.53 -24.07
C PRO A 166 -2.75 -4.04 -23.85
N GLU A 167 -3.75 -4.74 -24.39
CA GLU A 167 -5.17 -4.42 -24.22
C GLU A 167 -5.65 -4.57 -22.76
N THR A 168 -5.17 -5.60 -22.06
CA THR A 168 -5.48 -5.82 -20.64
C THR A 168 -4.80 -4.76 -19.77
N ALA A 169 -3.59 -4.32 -20.15
CA ALA A 169 -2.90 -3.23 -19.48
C ALA A 169 -3.65 -1.89 -19.66
N GLN A 170 -4.24 -1.65 -20.84
CA GLN A 170 -5.11 -0.50 -21.08
C GLN A 170 -6.38 -0.54 -20.24
N LYS A 171 -7.05 -1.69 -20.12
CA LYS A 171 -8.22 -1.84 -19.23
C LYS A 171 -7.89 -1.54 -17.76
N LYS A 172 -6.67 -1.84 -17.33
CA LYS A 172 -6.17 -1.47 -15.98
C LYS A 172 -5.72 -0.01 -15.87
N GLY A 173 -5.72 0.74 -16.98
CA GLY A 173 -5.29 2.14 -17.05
C GLY A 173 -3.77 2.34 -16.99
N ARG A 174 -2.97 1.30 -17.21
CA ARG A 174 -1.48 1.35 -17.21
C ARG A 174 -0.87 1.58 -18.59
N ALA A 175 -1.65 1.39 -19.64
CA ALA A 175 -1.20 1.58 -21.02
C ALA A 175 -2.24 2.33 -21.84
N LEU A 176 -1.80 3.01 -22.88
CA LEU A 176 -2.64 3.66 -23.88
C LEU A 176 -2.20 3.19 -25.26
N LEU A 177 -3.11 2.53 -25.98
CA LEU A 177 -2.87 2.02 -27.32
C LEU A 177 -3.41 2.99 -28.36
N GLY A 178 -2.91 2.88 -29.59
CA GLY A 178 -3.48 3.62 -30.70
C GLY A 178 -3.14 5.11 -30.69
N LEU A 179 -1.98 5.51 -30.19
CA LEU A 179 -1.55 6.90 -30.14
C LEU A 179 -0.85 7.33 -31.44
N LYS A 180 -0.85 8.62 -31.73
CA LYS A 180 -0.05 9.29 -32.77
C LYS A 180 0.76 10.41 -32.11
N CYS A 181 1.97 10.61 -32.60
CA CYS A 181 2.74 11.80 -32.28
C CYS A 181 2.21 12.98 -33.09
N VAL A 182 1.83 14.08 -32.43
CA VAL A 182 1.31 15.29 -33.10
C VAL A 182 2.24 16.49 -33.00
N ASP A 183 3.09 16.55 -31.99
CA ASP A 183 4.04 17.64 -31.80
C ASP A 183 5.27 17.14 -31.07
N VAL A 184 6.44 17.64 -31.48
CA VAL A 184 7.74 17.37 -30.86
C VAL A 184 8.44 18.71 -30.73
N ARG A 185 8.65 19.15 -29.49
CA ARG A 185 9.21 20.48 -29.22
C ARG A 185 10.32 20.43 -28.17
N GLY A 186 11.23 21.40 -28.24
CA GLY A 186 12.23 21.58 -27.20
C GLY A 186 11.60 21.89 -25.84
N GLY A 187 12.08 21.20 -24.81
CA GLY A 187 11.75 21.40 -23.40
C GLY A 187 12.92 22.01 -22.63
N PHE A 188 12.72 22.15 -21.32
CA PHE A 188 13.78 22.61 -20.42
C PHE A 188 14.80 21.51 -20.13
N TYR A 189 16.03 21.91 -19.76
CA TYR A 189 17.13 21.00 -19.43
C TYR A 189 17.55 20.06 -20.57
N GLY A 190 17.41 20.51 -21.82
CA GLY A 190 17.76 19.70 -23.00
C GLY A 190 16.78 18.57 -23.30
N LYS A 191 15.69 18.45 -22.53
CA LYS A 191 14.65 17.45 -22.77
C LYS A 191 13.82 17.83 -24.00
N THR A 192 13.28 16.82 -24.67
CA THR A 192 12.31 16.98 -25.75
C THR A 192 10.91 16.63 -25.24
N ILE A 193 9.93 17.50 -25.49
CA ILE A 193 8.53 17.28 -25.12
C ILE A 193 7.79 16.71 -26.33
N VAL A 194 7.27 15.50 -26.20
CA VAL A 194 6.45 14.82 -27.21
C VAL A 194 4.99 14.89 -26.80
N THR A 195 4.15 15.37 -27.70
CA THR A 195 2.69 15.40 -27.52
C THR A 195 2.06 14.23 -28.27
N LEU A 196 1.35 13.37 -27.54
CA LEU A 196 0.65 12.21 -28.06
C LEU A 196 -0.86 12.42 -27.98
N GLU A 197 -1.56 12.06 -29.04
CA GLU A 197 -3.02 12.03 -29.13
C GLU A 197 -3.48 10.65 -29.60
N LEU A 198 -4.75 10.30 -29.43
CA LEU A 198 -5.29 9.13 -30.11
C LEU A 198 -5.22 9.29 -31.64
N ALA A 199 -4.66 8.29 -32.31
CA ALA A 199 -4.75 8.14 -33.75
C ALA A 199 -6.23 7.96 -34.08
N SER A 200 -6.83 8.98 -34.71
CA SER A 200 -8.24 8.96 -35.08
C SER A 200 -8.50 7.74 -35.98
N ARG A 201 -9.04 6.67 -35.39
CA ARG A 201 -9.82 5.70 -36.14
C ARG A 201 -11.18 6.35 -36.27
N GLY A 202 -11.56 6.69 -37.51
CA GLY A 202 -12.78 7.44 -37.78
C GLY A 202 -13.94 6.98 -36.90
N SER A 203 -14.49 7.92 -36.12
CA SER A 203 -15.79 7.87 -35.44
C SER A 203 -16.43 6.48 -35.35
N VAL A 204 -15.99 5.65 -34.41
CA VAL A 204 -16.76 4.45 -34.03
C VAL A 204 -17.68 4.84 -32.88
N ASN A 205 -18.92 5.16 -33.25
CA ASN A 205 -20.16 5.09 -32.47
C ASN A 205 -20.03 4.96 -30.95
N VAL A 206 -20.10 6.09 -30.24
CA VAL A 206 -20.72 6.09 -28.90
C VAL A 206 -22.21 6.34 -29.11
N SER A 207 -22.94 5.24 -29.25
CA SER A 207 -24.37 5.20 -29.00
C SER A 207 -24.65 5.30 -27.50
N GLN A 208 -25.65 6.13 -27.16
CA GLN A 208 -26.22 6.44 -25.83
C GLN A 208 -25.40 7.47 -25.03
N SER A 209 -25.90 8.64 -24.64
CA SER A 209 -27.27 9.11 -24.40
C SER A 209 -27.34 10.64 -24.61
N GLY A 210 -28.54 11.14 -24.89
CA GLY A 210 -28.78 12.40 -25.59
C GLY A 210 -28.40 13.70 -24.88
N MET A 211 -27.97 14.67 -25.67
CA MET A 211 -28.70 15.92 -25.89
C MET A 211 -28.13 16.59 -27.14
N SER A 212 -28.97 16.73 -28.17
CA SER A 212 -28.68 17.57 -29.33
C SER A 212 -28.70 19.02 -28.90
N THR A 213 -27.64 19.79 -29.21
CA THR A 213 -27.82 21.21 -29.50
C THR A 213 -27.07 21.55 -30.78
N ASN A 214 -27.83 22.13 -31.71
CA ASN A 214 -27.36 22.74 -32.94
C ASN A 214 -26.39 23.88 -32.60
N GLY A 215 -25.22 23.92 -33.25
CA GLY A 215 -24.31 25.05 -33.21
C GLY A 215 -23.03 24.73 -33.99
N GLY A 216 -22.84 25.40 -35.12
CA GLY A 216 -21.69 25.19 -36.01
C GLY A 216 -20.34 25.46 -35.34
N GLY A 217 -19.38 24.58 -35.65
CA GLY A 217 -17.98 24.74 -35.30
C GLY A 217 -17.20 23.50 -35.72
N LYS A 218 -16.52 23.55 -36.87
CA LYS A 218 -15.52 22.55 -37.27
C LYS A 218 -14.31 22.67 -36.34
N ASN A 219 -14.44 22.17 -35.11
CA ASN A 219 -13.28 21.97 -34.24
C ASN A 219 -12.88 20.51 -34.42
N SER A 220 -11.90 20.28 -35.28
CA SER A 220 -11.21 19.01 -35.48
C SER A 220 -10.39 18.63 -34.24
N GLY A 221 -11.06 18.47 -33.09
CA GLY A 221 -10.46 18.06 -31.83
C GLY A 221 -10.20 16.56 -31.85
N ALA A 222 -9.02 16.14 -31.40
CA ALA A 222 -8.75 14.73 -31.17
C ALA A 222 -9.75 14.14 -30.15
N PRO A 223 -10.15 12.86 -30.30
CA PRO A 223 -11.05 12.24 -29.35
C PRO A 223 -10.40 12.18 -27.96
N PRO A 224 -11.19 12.22 -26.88
CA PRO A 224 -10.67 12.12 -25.52
C PRO A 224 -9.97 10.77 -25.32
N LEU A 225 -8.91 10.79 -24.50
CA LEU A 225 -8.17 9.61 -24.13
C LEU A 225 -9.08 8.65 -23.33
N PRO A 226 -8.92 7.32 -23.49
CA PRO A 226 -9.63 6.35 -22.68
C PRO A 226 -9.30 6.54 -21.20
N PRO A 227 -10.17 6.12 -20.26
CA PRO A 227 -9.87 6.18 -18.83
C PRO A 227 -8.52 5.52 -18.50
N HIS A 228 -7.64 6.26 -17.85
CA HIS A 228 -6.28 5.83 -17.51
C HIS A 228 -5.86 6.33 -16.13
N LYS A 229 -4.80 5.73 -15.59
CA LYS A 229 -4.22 6.10 -14.29
C LYS A 229 -2.83 6.76 -14.43
N LEU A 230 -2.54 7.27 -15.63
CA LEU A 230 -1.31 8.02 -15.88
C LEU A 230 -1.43 9.39 -15.23
N THR A 231 -0.48 9.71 -14.36
CA THR A 231 -0.37 11.00 -13.70
C THR A 231 0.91 11.71 -14.11
N PRO A 232 0.99 13.05 -13.98
CA PRO A 232 2.26 13.75 -14.08
C PRO A 232 3.32 13.07 -13.20
N HIS A 233 4.55 13.04 -13.69
CA HIS A 233 5.71 12.36 -13.10
C HIS A 233 5.75 10.83 -13.23
N ASP A 234 4.75 10.18 -13.82
CA ASP A 234 4.85 8.75 -14.13
C ASP A 234 5.97 8.51 -15.17
N ILE A 235 6.80 7.49 -14.93
CA ILE A 235 7.78 7.01 -15.91
C ILE A 235 7.05 6.14 -16.93
N VAL A 236 7.27 6.42 -18.22
CA VAL A 236 6.56 5.78 -19.33
C VAL A 236 7.51 5.42 -20.46
N ALA A 237 7.20 4.34 -21.17
CA ALA A 237 7.85 3.92 -22.40
C ALA A 237 6.90 4.08 -23.58
N ILE A 238 7.41 4.66 -24.68
CA ILE A 238 6.74 4.72 -25.97
C ILE A 238 7.24 3.54 -26.81
N LYS A 239 6.30 2.76 -27.36
CA LYS A 239 6.56 1.56 -28.18
C LYS A 239 5.71 1.59 -29.44
N ALA A 240 6.10 0.80 -30.44
CA ALA A 240 5.25 0.56 -31.61
C ALA A 240 3.97 -0.20 -31.20
N ASN A 241 2.80 0.21 -31.69
CA ASN A 241 1.52 -0.37 -31.26
C ASN A 241 1.38 -1.86 -31.61
N LYS A 242 1.97 -2.30 -32.73
CA LYS A 242 1.96 -3.71 -33.19
C LYS A 242 3.20 -4.52 -32.75
N GLY A 243 4.04 -4.00 -31.86
CA GLY A 243 5.20 -4.74 -31.36
C GLY A 243 4.82 -5.84 -30.36
N GLU A 244 5.73 -6.79 -30.13
CA GLU A 244 5.57 -7.80 -29.08
C GLU A 244 5.45 -7.14 -27.68
N PRO A 245 4.67 -7.70 -26.74
CA PRO A 245 4.70 -7.28 -25.34
C PRO A 245 6.10 -7.54 -24.78
N GLY A 246 6.79 -6.48 -24.36
CA GLY A 246 8.19 -6.54 -23.93
C GLY A 246 9.23 -6.18 -25.01
N GLY A 247 8.83 -5.79 -26.22
CA GLY A 247 9.77 -5.24 -27.21
C GLY A 247 10.44 -3.96 -26.71
N ASP A 248 11.61 -3.67 -27.29
CA ASP A 248 12.43 -2.51 -26.93
C ASP A 248 11.63 -1.19 -27.10
N PRO A 249 11.70 -0.28 -26.12
CA PRO A 249 11.07 1.02 -26.23
C PRO A 249 11.73 1.85 -27.35
N LEU A 250 10.91 2.57 -28.12
CA LEU A 250 11.40 3.59 -29.06
C LEU A 250 12.06 4.74 -28.30
N CYS A 251 11.47 5.09 -27.17
CA CYS A 251 12.01 6.03 -26.21
C CYS A 251 11.28 5.88 -24.87
N ALA A 252 11.91 6.35 -23.80
CA ALA A 252 11.33 6.41 -22.46
C ALA A 252 11.41 7.84 -21.94
N GLY A 253 10.45 8.20 -21.09
CA GLY A 253 10.37 9.54 -20.56
C GLY A 253 9.45 9.63 -19.36
N VAL A 254 9.21 10.86 -18.94
CA VAL A 254 8.36 11.18 -17.79
C VAL A 254 7.13 11.93 -18.28
N VAL A 255 5.95 11.54 -17.82
CA VAL A 255 4.72 12.29 -18.11
C VAL A 255 4.86 13.71 -17.55
N TYR A 256 4.92 14.69 -18.45
CA TYR A 256 5.00 16.11 -18.10
C TYR A 256 3.61 16.67 -17.81
N ARG A 257 2.63 16.32 -18.65
CA ARG A 257 1.26 16.82 -18.51
C ARG A 257 0.25 15.85 -19.11
N VAL A 258 -0.90 15.74 -18.44
CA VAL A 258 -2.06 14.97 -18.91
C VAL A 258 -3.20 15.95 -19.20
N ARG A 259 -3.77 15.87 -20.39
CA ARG A 259 -4.97 16.60 -20.84
C ARG A 259 -6.05 15.59 -21.23
N ASP A 260 -7.28 16.05 -21.43
CA ASP A 260 -8.40 15.15 -21.78
C ASP A 260 -8.18 14.40 -23.11
N ALA A 261 -7.55 15.03 -24.10
CA ALA A 261 -7.33 14.46 -25.44
C ALA A 261 -5.86 14.26 -25.81
N ALA A 262 -4.91 14.62 -24.93
CA ALA A 262 -3.49 14.56 -25.22
C ALA A 262 -2.62 14.29 -23.98
N LEU A 263 -1.48 13.61 -24.16
CA LEU A 263 -0.42 13.51 -23.16
C LEU A 263 0.85 14.19 -23.66
N GLU A 264 1.56 14.85 -22.76
CA GLU A 264 2.88 15.41 -23.02
C GLU A 264 3.92 14.66 -22.20
N ILE A 265 4.95 14.16 -22.86
CA ILE A 265 6.01 13.34 -22.27
C ILE A 265 7.34 14.04 -22.47
N ALA A 266 8.10 14.21 -21.39
CA ALA A 266 9.46 14.72 -21.44
C ALA A 266 10.45 13.56 -21.59
N ILE A 267 11.25 13.61 -22.65
CA ILE A 267 12.22 12.59 -23.04
C ILE A 267 13.61 13.22 -23.02
N ASP A 268 14.61 12.50 -22.52
CA ASP A 268 15.99 13.01 -22.42
C ASP A 268 16.70 13.04 -23.78
N GLU A 269 16.50 12.02 -24.61
CA GLU A 269 17.07 11.93 -25.95
C GLU A 269 15.97 11.98 -27.02
N ALA A 270 16.09 12.92 -27.96
CA ALA A 270 15.10 13.09 -29.03
C ALA A 270 15.09 11.84 -29.93
N PRO A 271 13.95 11.14 -30.10
CA PRO A 271 13.88 9.99 -30.99
C PRO A 271 14.05 10.41 -32.45
N GLU A 272 14.75 9.61 -33.25
CA GLU A 272 14.99 9.89 -34.69
C GLU A 272 13.68 9.98 -35.49
N SER A 273 12.69 9.12 -35.19
CA SER A 273 11.31 9.32 -35.63
C SER A 273 10.29 8.59 -34.75
N LEU A 274 9.10 9.18 -34.59
CA LEU A 274 7.95 8.60 -33.89
C LEU A 274 6.81 8.33 -34.88
N ASP A 275 7.11 7.52 -35.88
CA ASP A 275 6.21 7.29 -37.00
C ASP A 275 5.15 6.22 -36.71
N GLY A 276 3.94 6.45 -37.23
CA GLY A 276 2.85 5.49 -37.21
C GLY A 276 2.05 5.46 -35.90
N THR A 277 1.47 4.31 -35.61
CA THR A 277 0.63 4.12 -34.41
C THR A 277 1.50 3.62 -33.25
N LEU A 278 1.47 4.37 -32.17
CA LEU A 278 2.27 4.16 -30.97
C LEU A 278 1.40 3.60 -29.85
N ARG A 279 2.07 3.00 -28.87
CA ARG A 279 1.49 2.68 -27.56
C ARG A 279 2.37 3.23 -26.45
N LEU A 280 1.74 3.64 -25.37
CA LEU A 280 2.39 4.15 -24.17
C LEU A 280 2.18 3.15 -23.04
N GLU A 281 3.25 2.78 -22.33
CA GLU A 281 3.22 1.85 -21.20
C GLU A 281 3.85 2.52 -19.98
N ARG A 282 3.18 2.45 -18.82
CA ARG A 282 3.76 2.91 -17.54
C ARG A 282 4.80 1.92 -17.03
N LEU A 283 5.97 2.44 -16.72
CA LEU A 283 7.10 1.72 -16.12
C LEU A 283 7.08 1.84 -14.59
N ALA A 284 7.88 0.98 -13.94
CA ALA A 284 8.20 1.12 -12.52
C ALA A 284 9.08 2.37 -12.30
N ASN A 285 8.97 2.98 -11.11
CA ASN A 285 9.68 4.23 -10.82
C ASN A 285 11.04 3.95 -10.17
N GLU A 286 12.06 3.69 -10.98
CA GLU A 286 13.44 3.52 -10.50
C GLU A 286 14.07 4.81 -9.92
N THR A 287 13.46 5.97 -10.18
CA THR A 287 14.01 7.26 -9.74
C THR A 287 13.82 7.48 -8.24
N SER A 288 12.78 6.89 -7.65
CA SER A 288 12.55 6.93 -6.20
C SER A 288 13.67 6.22 -5.44
N HIS A 289 14.07 5.03 -5.90
CA HIS A 289 15.16 4.26 -5.28
C HIS A 289 16.49 5.02 -5.33
N LYS A 290 16.87 5.55 -6.51
CA LYS A 290 18.13 6.31 -6.66
C LYS A 290 18.21 7.50 -5.70
N ARG A 291 17.11 8.25 -5.54
CA ARG A 291 17.04 9.40 -4.60
C ARG A 291 17.07 9.03 -3.12
N LEU A 292 16.69 7.81 -2.77
CA LEU A 292 16.72 7.32 -1.38
C LEU A 292 18.09 6.72 -1.02
N VAL A 293 18.84 6.28 -2.02
CA VAL A 293 20.20 5.75 -1.85
C VAL A 293 21.26 6.86 -1.83
N ASP A 294 21.09 7.92 -2.63
CA ASP A 294 21.97 9.11 -2.66
C ASP A 294 21.84 9.97 -1.38
#